data_AF-A0A450ZVH4-F1
#
_entry.id   AF-A0A450ZVH4-F1
#
_cell.length_a   1.000
_cell.length_b   1.000
_cell.length_c   1.000
_cell.angle_alpha   90.00
_cell.angle_beta   90.00
_cell.angle_gamma   90.00
#
_symmetry.space_group_name_H-M   'P 1'
#
loop_
_entity.id
_entity.type
_entity.pdbx_description
1 polymer ?
#
loop_
_entity_poly.entity_id
_entity_poly.type
_entity_poly.pdbx_seq_one_letter_code
_entity_poly.pdbx_strand_id
1 'polypeptide(L)' 'MRILLIATAYNGLTQRAHLELTELGHEVSIELSLSDEIMREAVRLFRPDLIICPFLKDRIPDDIWKISYLYHYSSGDQGR' A
#
# COMPACT_ATOMS: atom_id res chain seq x y z
N MET A 1 -0.11 0.79 -15.30
CA MET A 1 -0.95 0.31 -14.18
C MET A 1 -0.85 1.31 -13.05
N ARG A 2 -1.92 1.42 -12.26
CA ARG A 2 -2.07 2.34 -11.14
C ARG A 2 -1.89 1.56 -9.85
N ILE A 3 -0.79 1.83 -9.15
CA ILE A 3 -0.39 1.07 -7.96
C ILE A 3 -0.47 1.98 -6.74
N LEU A 4 -1.25 1.58 -5.74
CA LEU A 4 -1.31 2.29 -4.46
C LEU A 4 -0.40 1.58 -3.45
N LEU A 5 0.58 2.31 -2.94
CA LEU A 5 1.40 1.88 -1.81
C LEU A 5 0.76 2.36 -0.51
N ILE A 6 0.23 1.44 0.29
CA ILE A 6 -0.27 1.75 1.64
C ILE A 6 0.79 1.33 2.65
N ALA A 7 1.30 2.27 3.45
CA ALA A 7 2.33 1.97 4.43
C ALA A 7 2.15 2.75 5.74
N THR A 8 2.61 2.18 6.86
CA THR A 8 2.63 2.89 8.15
C THR A 8 3.68 4.00 8.20
N ALA A 9 4.72 3.93 7.36
CA ALA A 9 5.73 4.97 7.23
C ALA A 9 6.43 4.92 5.87
N TYR A 10 6.83 6.08 5.34
CA TYR A 10 7.64 6.19 4.12
C TYR A 10 9.12 5.90 4.38
N ASN A 11 9.40 4.69 4.90
CA ASN A 11 10.74 4.19 5.22
C ASN A 11 11.51 3.76 3.95
N GLY A 12 12.76 3.32 4.11
CA GLY A 12 13.61 2.90 2.98
C GLY A 12 13.04 1.77 2.11
N LEU A 13 12.23 0.86 2.69
CA LEU A 13 11.55 -0.20 1.94
C LEU A 13 10.41 0.37 1.07
N THR A 14 9.61 1.28 1.63
CA THR A 14 8.53 1.96 0.90
C THR A 14 9.07 2.90 -0.17
N GLN A 15 10.17 3.62 0.11
CA GLN A 15 10.90 4.45 -0.85
C GLN A 15 11.44 3.61 -2.00
N ARG A 16 12.07 2.48 -1.71
CA ARG A 16 12.61 1.57 -2.74
C ARG A 16 11.49 1.00 -3.62
N ALA A 17 10.40 0.51 -3.02
CA ALA A 17 9.24 0.03 -3.78
C ALA A 17 8.64 1.12 -4.67
N HIS A 18 8.53 2.35 -4.18
CA HIS A 18 8.06 3.48 -4.98
C HIS A 18 8.99 3.77 -6.17
N LEU A 19 10.30 3.84 -5.94
CA LEU A 19 11.28 4.10 -7.00
C LEU A 19 11.24 2.99 -8.07
N GLU A 20 11.36 1.73 -7.67
CA GLU A 20 11.38 0.59 -8.61
C GLU A 20 10.09 0.51 -9.45
N LEU A 21 8.92 0.76 -8.85
CA LEU A 21 7.65 0.74 -9.59
C LEU A 21 7.48 1.93 -10.54
N THR A 22 7.95 3.12 -10.15
CA THR A 22 7.93 4.31 -11.02
C THR A 22 8.95 4.16 -12.16
N GLU A 23 10.13 3.58 -11.92
CA GLU A 23 11.12 3.26 -12.94
C GLU A 23 10.61 2.22 -13.96
N LEU A 24 9.76 1.28 -13.53
CA LEU A 24 9.04 0.34 -14.40
C LEU A 24 7.88 0.99 -15.20
N GLY A 25 7.64 2.30 -15.03
CA GLY A 25 6.62 3.04 -15.77
C GLY A 25 5.19 2.86 -15.24
N HIS A 26 5.03 2.50 -13.96
CA HIS A 26 3.73 2.49 -13.30
C HIS A 26 3.35 3.89 -12.79
N GLU A 27 2.04 4.18 -12.75
CA GLU A 27 1.50 5.33 -12.03
C GLU A 27 1.40 4.93 -10.56
N VAL A 28 2.25 5.48 -9.70
CA VAL A 28 2.34 5.09 -8.29
C VAL A 28 1.83 6.23 -7.41
N SER A 29 0.94 5.90 -6.47
CA SER A 29 0.56 6.78 -5.37
C SER A 29 0.94 6.14 -4.04
N ILE A 30 1.21 6.96 -3.02
CA ILE A 30 1.54 6.52 -1.67
C ILE A 30 0.52 7.11 -0.71
N GLU A 31 -0.06 6.26 0.14
CA GLU A 31 -0.91 6.67 1.25
C GLU A 31 -0.33 6.16 2.57
N LEU A 32 -0.43 6.97 3.63
CA LEU A 32 -0.05 6.54 4.97
C LEU A 32 -1.24 5.92 5.69
N SER A 33 -1.03 4.81 6.41
CA SER A 33 -2.08 4.07 7.13
C SER A 33 -2.53 4.78 8.42
N LEU A 34 -2.94 6.05 8.32
CA LEU A 34 -3.32 6.90 9.46
C LEU A 34 -4.71 6.59 10.00
N SER A 35 -5.63 6.14 9.14
CA SER A 35 -6.96 5.64 9.53
C SER A 35 -7.59 4.78 8.42
N ASP A 36 -8.58 3.97 8.78
CA ASP A 36 -9.40 3.23 7.82
C ASP A 36 -10.08 4.13 6.79
N GLU A 37 -10.50 5.33 7.19
CA GLU A 37 -11.19 6.29 6.32
C GLU A 37 -10.23 6.87 5.28
N ILE A 38 -9.01 7.22 5.68
CA ILE A 38 -7.95 7.70 4.78
C ILE A 38 -7.57 6.61 3.77
N MET A 39 -7.41 5.35 4.22
CA MET A 39 -7.13 4.23 3.31
C MET A 39 -8.27 4.01 2.30
N ARG A 40 -9.54 4.11 2.73
CA ARG A 40 -10.70 4.03 1.81
C ARG A 40 -10.77 5.21 0.85
N GLU A 41 -10.46 6.42 1.31
CA GLU A 41 -10.42 7.62 0.48
C GLU A 41 -9.35 7.51 -0.60
N ALA A 42 -8.12 7.11 -0.26
CA ALA A 42 -7.06 6.87 -1.23
C ALA A 42 -7.47 5.83 -2.29
N VAL A 43 -8.07 4.71 -1.87
CA VAL A 43 -8.60 3.70 -2.80
C VAL A 43 -9.74 4.27 -3.66
N ARG A 44 -10.64 5.10 -3.12
CA ARG A 44 -11.75 5.71 -3.87
C ARG A 44 -11.28 6.80 -4.85
N LEU A 45 -10.30 7.60 -4.48
CA LEU A 45 -9.78 8.69 -5.31
C LEU A 45 -8.84 8.14 -6.37
N PHE A 46 -7.86 7.35 -5.96
CA PHE A 46 -6.86 6.79 -6.85
C PHE A 46 -7.39 5.56 -7.61
N ARG A 47 -8.31 4.76 -7.06
CA ARG A 47 -8.90 3.56 -7.73
C ARG A 47 -7.83 2.68 -8.37
N PRO A 48 -6.87 2.16 -7.59
CA PRO A 48 -5.72 1.41 -8.10
C PRO A 48 -6.13 0.12 -8.81
N ASP A 49 -5.29 -0.31 -9.75
CA ASP A 49 -5.30 -1.67 -10.32
C ASP A 49 -4.71 -2.70 -9.32
N LEU A 50 -3.80 -2.25 -8.45
CA LEU A 50 -3.05 -3.07 -7.49
C LEU A 50 -2.76 -2.28 -6.19
N ILE A 51 -2.89 -2.93 -5.04
CA ILE A 51 -2.48 -2.37 -3.75
C ILE A 51 -1.31 -3.19 -3.20
N ILE A 52 -0.20 -2.52 -2.87
CA ILE A 52 0.96 -3.14 -2.23
C ILE A 52 1.14 -2.51 -0.85
N CYS A 53 1.34 -3.35 0.16
CA CYS A 53 1.54 -2.95 1.54
C CYS A 53 2.98 -3.31 1.96
N PRO A 54 4.00 -2.51 1.58
CA PRO A 54 5.41 -2.87 1.77
C PRO A 54 5.85 -2.82 3.23
N PHE A 55 5.20 -1.99 4.06
CA PHE A 55 5.41 -1.99 5.50
C PHE A 55 4.15 -1.49 6.20
N LEU A 56 3.48 -2.37 6.94
CA LEU A 56 2.21 -2.07 7.60
C LEU A 56 2.20 -2.70 8.99
N LYS A 57 1.80 -1.91 10.00
CA LYS A 57 1.58 -2.40 11.39
C LYS A 57 0.12 -2.70 11.67
N ASP A 58 -0.77 -1.91 11.07
CA ASP A 58 -2.20 -1.97 11.29
C ASP A 58 -2.90 -2.90 10.28
N ARG A 59 -4.14 -3.28 10.60
CA ARG A 59 -4.96 -4.13 9.72
C ARG A 59 -5.50 -3.34 8.54
N ILE A 60 -5.47 -3.92 7.33
CA ILE A 60 -6.21 -3.36 6.18
C ILE A 60 -7.72 -3.60 6.35
N PRO A 61 -8.58 -2.58 6.17
CA PRO A 61 -10.03 -2.71 6.21
C PRO A 61 -10.62 -3.80 5.33
N ASP A 62 -11.67 -4.47 5.81
CA ASP A 62 -12.25 -5.66 5.16
C ASP A 62 -12.91 -5.41 3.80
N ASP A 63 -13.20 -4.16 3.49
CA ASP A 63 -13.76 -3.71 2.23
C ASP A 63 -12.67 -3.43 1.17
N ILE A 64 -11.43 -3.15 1.58
CA ILE A 64 -10.34 -2.83 0.64
C ILE A 64 -9.77 -4.09 -0.03
N TRP A 65 -9.48 -5.15 0.73
CA TRP A 65 -8.87 -6.38 0.19
C TRP A 65 -9.80 -7.18 -0.74
N LYS A 66 -11.10 -6.89 -0.73
CA LYS A 66 -12.09 -7.51 -1.64
C LYS A 66 -12.13 -6.89 -3.04
N ILE A 67 -11.52 -5.72 -3.21
CA ILE A 67 -11.63 -4.91 -4.44
C ILE A 67 -10.36 -5.05 -5.31
N SER A 68 -9.22 -5.41 -4.73
CA SER A 68 -7.92 -5.41 -5.42
C SER A 68 -6.97 -6.47 -4.87
N TYR A 69 -6.08 -6.98 -5.71
CA TYR A 69 -5.03 -7.91 -5.28
C TYR A 69 -4.13 -7.22 -4.26
N LEU A 70 -3.94 -7.84 -3.10
CA LEU A 70 -3.18 -7.29 -1.99
C LEU A 70 -1.89 -8.08 -1.77
N TYR A 71 -0.74 -7.43 -1.98
CA TYR A 71 0.56 -8.01 -1.68
C TYR A 71 1.15 -7.37 -0.42
N HIS A 72 1.27 -8.15 0.66
CA HIS A 72 1.86 -7.70 1.92
C HIS A 72 3.20 -8.39 2.14
N TYR A 73 4.27 -7.58 2.26
CA TYR A 73 5.62 -8.08 2.50
C TYR A 73 6.02 -7.80 3.95
N SER A 74 5.72 -8.73 4.86
CA SER A 74 6.29 -8.71 6.20
C SER A 74 7.68 -9.35 6.17
N SER A 75 8.72 -8.52 6.16
CA SER A 75 10.09 -8.95 6.40
C SER A 75 10.31 -9.24 7.90
N GLY A 76 9.71 -10.33 8.37
CA GLY A 76 10.08 -11.03 9.60
C GLY A 76 9.93 -10.27 10.91
N ASP A 77 8.68 -10.11 11.39
CA ASP A 77 8.39 -10.50 12.78
C ASP A 77 6.91 -10.93 12.93
N GLN A 78 6.67 -12.23 13.16
CA GLN A 78 5.37 -12.75 13.59
C GLN A 78 5.33 -12.71 15.13
N GLY A 79 5.40 -11.49 15.67
CA GLY A 79 5.41 -11.21 17.09
C GLY A 79 4.01 -11.35 17.72
N ARG A 80 3.66 -12.60 18.08
CA ARG A 80 2.62 -13.05 19.02
C ARG A 80 1.42 -12.13 19.32
#